data_AF-A0A075H533-F1
#
_entry.id   AF-A0A075H533-F1
#
_cell.length_a   1.000
_cell.length_b   1.000
_cell.length_c   1.000
_cell.angle_alpha   90.00
_cell.angle_beta   90.00
_cell.angle_gamma   90.00
#
_symmetry.space_group_name_H-M   'P 1'
#
loop_
_entity.id
_entity.type
_entity.pdbx_description
1 polymer ?
#
loop_
_entity_poly.entity_id
_entity_poly.type
_entity_poly.pdbx_seq_one_letter_code
_entity_poly.pdbx_strand_id
1 'polypeptide(L)'
;MVDSAIPKFFEKNLKERLSIVQEFANLTDEEIKILENATGGIDFSHADKMIENAIGTFSLPIGIATNFRINEKDYLIPMVIEEPSVVAASSKAAKIARNHGGFKATAEGNFSIGQIQVVDVDVQETIPKIVSSSSEIIELANSKSDTLSKLGKGVKEIVCKEVKTDSNSMLVVELLIDVGDAMGANVTNTMCEAVAPLIEKLSNGRTLLRILSNYSTKRMVTASAVFDKDAVGGEQIVDDMISAFQFADNDTFRAVTHNKGVMNGTISVANATGQDSRAIEAAAHAYAAKSGAYRSLTEWTKNDGGNLLGKFELPLSVGIVGGVINDHPIAKISKKILGVNSAQELACVMASVGLAQNFAAMRALVTEGIQKGHMKLHARKQDQ
;
A
#
# COMPACT_ATOMS: atom_id res chain seq x y z
N MET A 1 -17.69 -19.86 -6.23
CA MET A 1 -16.77 -18.70 -6.27
C MET A 1 -17.65 -17.48 -6.43
N VAL A 2 -17.54 -16.48 -5.55
CA VAL A 2 -18.45 -15.32 -5.56
C VAL A 2 -17.93 -14.30 -6.58
N ASP A 3 -18.78 -13.81 -7.47
CA ASP A 3 -18.41 -12.88 -8.55
C ASP A 3 -18.44 -11.42 -8.05
N SER A 4 -17.37 -10.66 -8.30
CA SER A 4 -17.31 -9.23 -7.94
C SER A 4 -17.94 -8.32 -9.00
N ALA A 5 -18.37 -8.86 -10.14
CA ALA A 5 -19.03 -8.11 -11.20
C ALA A 5 -20.50 -7.82 -10.86
N ILE A 6 -20.73 -6.81 -10.01
CA ILE A 6 -22.07 -6.45 -9.54
C ILE A 6 -22.75 -5.44 -10.49
N PRO A 7 -23.82 -5.81 -11.21
CA PRO A 7 -24.48 -4.91 -12.14
C PRO A 7 -25.11 -3.70 -11.43
N LYS A 8 -24.88 -2.51 -11.98
CA LYS A 8 -25.52 -1.25 -11.56
C LYS A 8 -25.42 -0.97 -10.04
N PHE A 9 -24.34 -1.40 -9.39
CA PHE A 9 -24.13 -1.21 -7.94
C PHE A 9 -24.28 0.25 -7.49
N PHE A 10 -23.81 1.19 -8.32
CA PHE A 10 -23.92 2.63 -8.09
C PHE A 10 -25.37 3.17 -8.13
N GLU A 11 -26.29 2.49 -8.83
CA GLU A 11 -27.71 2.88 -8.92
C GLU A 11 -28.52 2.36 -7.72
N LYS A 12 -28.03 1.33 -7.03
CA LYS A 12 -28.67 0.73 -5.86
C LYS A 12 -28.69 1.67 -4.66
N ASN A 13 -29.67 1.52 -3.79
CA ASN A 13 -29.70 2.25 -2.51
C ASN A 13 -28.73 1.63 -1.49
N LEU A 14 -28.51 2.31 -0.36
CA LEU A 14 -27.53 1.89 0.66
C LEU A 14 -27.82 0.48 1.21
N LYS A 15 -29.08 0.16 1.51
CA LYS A 15 -29.48 -1.13 2.07
C LYS A 15 -29.24 -2.28 1.09
N GLU A 16 -29.56 -2.08 -0.19
CA GLU A 16 -29.28 -3.05 -1.25
C GLU A 16 -27.77 -3.29 -1.42
N ARG A 17 -26.96 -2.23 -1.35
CA ARG A 17 -25.50 -2.34 -1.42
C ARG A 17 -24.94 -3.14 -0.25
N LEU A 18 -25.40 -2.86 0.97
CA LEU A 18 -24.99 -3.58 2.17
C LEU A 18 -25.39 -5.06 2.10
N SER A 19 -26.61 -5.39 1.64
CA SER A 19 -27.05 -6.79 1.47
C SER A 19 -26.13 -7.56 0.52
N ILE A 20 -25.73 -6.96 -0.61
CA ILE A 20 -24.82 -7.60 -1.57
C ILE A 20 -23.44 -7.85 -0.93
N VAL A 21 -22.92 -6.88 -0.19
CA VAL A 21 -21.62 -7.01 0.50
C VAL A 21 -21.71 -8.06 1.62
N GLN A 22 -22.83 -8.10 2.34
CA GLN A 22 -23.11 -9.10 3.38
C GLN A 22 -23.05 -10.51 2.82
N GLU A 23 -23.78 -10.76 1.73
CA GLU A 23 -23.79 -12.05 1.04
C GLU A 23 -22.42 -12.41 0.48
N PHE A 24 -21.72 -11.44 -0.14
CA PHE A 24 -20.41 -11.68 -0.74
C PHE A 24 -19.35 -12.09 0.27
N ALA A 25 -19.29 -11.39 1.40
CA ALA A 25 -18.26 -11.56 2.42
C ALA A 25 -18.71 -12.39 3.62
N ASN A 26 -19.93 -12.94 3.59
CA ASN A 26 -20.56 -13.65 4.70
C ASN A 26 -20.49 -12.85 6.01
N LEU A 27 -20.92 -11.58 5.95
CA LEU A 27 -20.93 -10.71 7.12
C LEU A 27 -22.09 -11.05 8.06
N THR A 28 -21.84 -10.97 9.36
CA THR A 28 -22.88 -11.14 10.38
C THR A 28 -23.76 -9.90 10.46
N ASP A 29 -24.97 -10.04 11.00
CA ASP A 29 -25.86 -8.89 11.23
C ASP A 29 -25.23 -7.85 12.17
N GLU A 30 -24.34 -8.28 13.07
CA GLU A 30 -23.60 -7.38 13.96
C GLU A 30 -22.54 -6.58 13.20
N GLU A 31 -21.82 -7.21 12.26
CA GLU A 31 -20.88 -6.51 11.38
C GLU A 31 -21.60 -5.49 10.46
N ILE A 32 -22.81 -5.81 9.99
CA ILE A 32 -23.63 -4.86 9.22
C ILE A 32 -24.04 -3.66 10.08
N LYS A 33 -24.51 -3.88 11.32
CA LYS A 33 -24.83 -2.79 12.25
C LYS A 33 -23.64 -1.88 12.52
N ILE A 34 -22.43 -2.42 12.57
CA ILE A 34 -21.20 -1.63 12.72
C ILE A 34 -20.97 -0.73 11.50
N LEU A 35 -21.18 -1.23 10.28
CA LEU A 35 -21.06 -0.44 9.05
C LEU A 35 -22.14 0.65 8.93
N GLU A 36 -23.33 0.39 9.47
CA GLU A 36 -24.44 1.36 9.50
C GLU A 36 -24.24 2.45 10.57
N ASN A 37 -23.37 2.23 11.55
CA ASN A 37 -23.17 3.16 12.65
C ASN A 37 -22.40 4.42 12.21
N ALA A 38 -22.97 5.59 12.53
CA ALA A 38 -22.44 6.91 12.15
C ALA A 38 -21.14 7.31 12.88
N THR A 39 -20.69 6.60 13.93
CA THR A 39 -19.47 6.97 14.68
C THR A 39 -18.16 6.67 13.93
N GLY A 40 -18.23 6.09 12.73
CA GLY A 40 -17.04 5.70 11.98
C GLY A 40 -16.39 4.41 12.51
N GLY A 41 -17.11 3.64 13.33
CA GLY A 41 -16.71 2.31 13.79
C GLY A 41 -16.04 2.24 15.15
N ILE A 42 -15.65 3.36 15.75
CA ILE A 42 -15.11 3.42 17.12
C ILE A 42 -15.89 4.43 17.97
N ASP A 43 -15.88 4.25 19.29
CA ASP A 43 -16.42 5.20 20.25
C ASP A 43 -15.33 6.09 20.85
N PHE A 44 -15.72 7.04 21.70
CA PHE A 44 -14.80 7.98 22.36
C PHE A 44 -13.75 7.27 23.24
N SER A 45 -14.12 6.19 23.92
CA SER A 45 -13.22 5.43 24.81
C SER A 45 -12.14 4.70 24.01
N HIS A 46 -12.49 4.18 22.85
CA HIS A 46 -11.53 3.59 21.92
C HIS A 46 -10.60 4.65 21.34
N ALA A 47 -11.12 5.81 20.92
CA ALA A 47 -10.31 6.90 20.39
C ALA A 47 -9.26 7.39 21.41
N ASP A 48 -9.64 7.55 22.68
CA ASP A 48 -8.75 7.98 23.78
C ASP A 48 -7.62 6.97 24.09
N LYS A 49 -7.83 5.68 23.76
CA LYS A 49 -6.78 4.65 23.88
C LYS A 49 -5.88 4.56 22.65
N MET A 50 -6.36 5.04 21.49
CA MET A 50 -5.64 4.92 20.24
C MET A 50 -4.60 6.04 20.06
N ILE A 51 -4.91 7.25 20.52
CA ILE A 51 -4.05 8.43 20.39
C ILE A 51 -4.14 9.31 21.64
N GLU A 52 -3.13 10.15 21.84
CA GLU A 52 -3.12 11.13 22.93
C GLU A 52 -4.08 12.30 22.66
N ASN A 53 -4.67 12.85 23.73
CA ASN A 53 -5.54 14.04 23.68
C ASN A 53 -6.74 13.90 22.73
N ALA A 54 -7.32 12.70 22.61
CA ALA A 54 -8.51 12.49 21.80
C ALA A 54 -9.70 13.31 22.34
N ILE A 55 -10.35 14.08 21.46
CA ILE A 55 -11.56 14.86 21.79
C ILE A 55 -12.79 14.42 20.99
N GLY A 56 -12.66 13.39 20.15
CA GLY A 56 -13.73 12.88 19.31
C GLY A 56 -13.24 11.96 18.19
N THR A 57 -14.12 11.68 17.23
CA THR A 57 -13.82 10.88 16.04
C THR A 57 -14.06 11.69 14.76
N PHE A 58 -13.34 11.34 13.69
CA PHE A 58 -13.52 11.94 12.37
C PHE A 58 -13.80 10.83 11.36
N SER A 59 -14.94 10.94 10.65
CA SER A 59 -15.41 9.90 9.75
C SER A 59 -15.22 10.30 8.29
N LEU A 60 -14.69 9.39 7.49
CA LEU A 60 -14.67 9.46 6.03
C LEU A 60 -15.61 8.42 5.41
N PRO A 61 -16.19 8.69 4.22
CA PRO A 61 -17.04 7.72 3.54
C PRO A 61 -16.28 6.43 3.21
N ILE A 62 -16.93 5.28 3.41
CA ILE A 62 -16.50 3.99 2.89
C ILE A 62 -17.35 3.61 1.67
N GLY A 63 -16.69 3.24 0.58
CA GLY A 63 -17.31 2.72 -0.63
C GLY A 63 -16.76 1.35 -1.00
N ILE A 64 -17.45 0.66 -1.91
CA ILE A 64 -17.01 -0.61 -2.48
C ILE A 64 -16.76 -0.42 -3.97
N ALA A 65 -15.53 -0.66 -4.41
CA ALA A 65 -15.25 -0.83 -5.82
C ALA A 65 -15.46 -2.28 -6.25
N THR A 66 -16.15 -2.44 -7.38
CA THR A 66 -16.59 -3.74 -7.92
C THR A 66 -15.75 -4.13 -9.14
N ASN A 67 -15.98 -5.33 -9.66
CA ASN A 67 -15.36 -5.88 -10.88
C ASN A 67 -13.87 -6.24 -10.75
N PHE A 68 -13.25 -6.20 -9.58
CA PHE A 68 -11.84 -6.56 -9.46
C PHE A 68 -11.66 -8.08 -9.51
N ARG A 69 -10.93 -8.54 -10.53
CA ARG A 69 -10.35 -9.89 -10.58
C ARG A 69 -8.84 -9.77 -10.55
N ILE A 70 -8.19 -10.34 -9.54
CA ILE A 70 -6.75 -10.22 -9.30
C ILE A 70 -6.22 -11.63 -9.10
N ASN A 71 -5.25 -12.06 -9.92
CA ASN A 71 -4.74 -13.43 -9.91
C ASN A 71 -5.86 -14.47 -9.94
N GLU A 72 -6.80 -14.28 -10.87
CA GLU A 72 -7.99 -15.13 -11.08
C GLU A 72 -9.03 -15.14 -9.96
N LYS A 73 -8.78 -14.50 -8.80
CA LYS A 73 -9.71 -14.37 -7.68
C LYS A 73 -10.49 -13.04 -7.74
N ASP A 74 -11.78 -13.13 -7.40
CA ASP A 74 -12.69 -11.98 -7.34
C ASP A 74 -12.64 -11.26 -5.99
N TYR A 75 -12.67 -9.93 -6.02
CA TYR A 75 -12.63 -9.07 -4.83
C TYR A 75 -13.66 -7.93 -4.91
N LEU A 76 -14.39 -7.72 -3.82
CA LEU A 76 -15.00 -6.42 -3.53
C LEU A 76 -13.99 -5.59 -2.76
N ILE A 77 -13.70 -4.38 -3.24
CA ILE A 77 -12.62 -3.55 -2.70
C ILE A 77 -13.21 -2.45 -1.80
N PRO A 78 -13.08 -2.53 -0.46
CA PRO A 78 -13.41 -1.42 0.42
C PRO A 78 -12.40 -0.28 0.24
N MET A 79 -12.92 0.94 0.09
CA MET A 79 -12.15 2.16 -0.15
C MET A 79 -12.69 3.26 0.77
N VAL A 80 -11.84 3.83 1.62
CA VAL A 80 -12.17 4.97 2.49
C VAL A 80 -11.51 6.23 1.93
N ILE A 81 -12.33 7.13 1.40
CA ILE A 81 -11.88 8.37 0.75
C ILE A 81 -13.01 9.40 0.65
N GLU A 82 -12.67 10.68 0.76
CA GLU A 82 -13.58 11.83 0.65
C GLU A 82 -13.78 12.32 -0.80
N GLU A 83 -12.81 12.01 -1.68
CA GLU A 83 -12.78 12.48 -3.05
C GLU A 83 -13.86 11.78 -3.92
N PRO A 84 -14.77 12.54 -4.55
CA PRO A 84 -15.76 11.98 -5.46
C PRO A 84 -15.13 11.23 -6.62
N SER A 85 -15.91 10.35 -7.25
CA SER A 85 -15.55 9.61 -8.46
C SER A 85 -14.45 8.54 -8.29
N VAL A 86 -13.60 8.59 -7.27
CA VAL A 86 -12.48 7.65 -7.12
C VAL A 86 -12.94 6.18 -7.10
N VAL A 87 -13.89 5.83 -6.25
CA VAL A 87 -14.43 4.46 -6.17
C VAL A 87 -15.09 4.02 -7.50
N ALA A 88 -15.80 4.93 -8.16
CA ALA A 88 -16.48 4.66 -9.43
C ALA A 88 -15.49 4.47 -10.59
N ALA A 89 -14.43 5.28 -10.62
CA ALA A 89 -13.34 5.22 -11.59
C ALA A 89 -12.59 3.89 -11.47
N SER A 90 -12.19 3.48 -10.26
CA SER A 90 -11.61 2.17 -9.99
C SER A 90 -12.51 1.02 -10.46
N SER A 91 -13.82 1.08 -10.15
CA SER A 91 -14.78 0.03 -10.57
C SER A 91 -14.90 -0.09 -12.09
N LYS A 92 -14.92 1.05 -12.81
CA LYS A 92 -14.99 1.09 -14.27
C LYS A 92 -13.71 0.56 -14.91
N ALA A 93 -12.55 0.95 -14.38
CA ALA A 93 -11.26 0.44 -14.84
C ALA A 93 -11.16 -1.07 -14.66
N ALA A 94 -11.54 -1.59 -13.49
CA ALA A 94 -11.55 -3.02 -13.22
C ALA A 94 -12.48 -3.77 -14.17
N LYS A 95 -13.66 -3.22 -14.46
CA LYS A 95 -14.58 -3.80 -15.46
C LYS A 95 -13.94 -3.93 -16.84
N ILE A 96 -13.16 -2.94 -17.28
CA ILE A 96 -12.47 -3.00 -18.58
C ILE A 96 -11.35 -4.03 -18.54
N ALA A 97 -10.53 -4.04 -17.47
CA ALA A 97 -9.46 -5.02 -17.31
C ALA A 97 -9.98 -6.48 -17.30
N ARG A 98 -11.19 -6.73 -16.76
CA ARG A 98 -11.81 -8.06 -16.78
C ARG A 98 -11.96 -8.66 -18.17
N ASN A 99 -12.11 -7.84 -19.22
CA ASN A 99 -12.19 -8.35 -20.61
C ASN A 99 -10.96 -9.17 -21.00
N HIS A 100 -9.81 -8.88 -20.40
CA HIS A 100 -8.55 -9.60 -20.58
C HIS A 100 -8.10 -10.36 -19.33
N GLY A 101 -9.05 -10.79 -18.49
CA GLY A 101 -8.80 -11.64 -17.31
C GLY A 101 -8.56 -10.88 -15.99
N GLY A 102 -8.53 -9.55 -16.02
CA GLY A 102 -8.31 -8.71 -14.84
C GLY A 102 -6.84 -8.36 -14.63
N PHE A 103 -6.42 -8.30 -13.36
CA PHE A 103 -5.08 -7.91 -12.94
C PHE A 103 -4.23 -9.13 -12.61
N LYS A 104 -2.94 -9.06 -12.93
CA LYS A 104 -1.91 -9.97 -12.43
C LYS A 104 -1.00 -9.21 -11.49
N ALA A 105 -0.79 -9.72 -10.29
CA ALA A 105 0.01 -9.05 -9.27
C ALA A 105 0.87 -10.03 -8.48
N THR A 106 2.08 -9.60 -8.14
CA THR A 106 3.05 -10.38 -7.37
C THR A 106 3.73 -9.49 -6.34
N ALA A 107 3.90 -9.98 -5.12
CA ALA A 107 4.63 -9.29 -4.07
C ALA A 107 5.81 -10.14 -3.60
N GLU A 108 6.95 -9.48 -3.37
CA GLU A 108 8.22 -10.10 -3.00
C GLU A 108 8.50 -9.95 -1.51
N GLY A 109 8.89 -11.06 -0.87
CA GLY A 109 9.33 -11.06 0.53
C GLY A 109 8.28 -10.52 1.50
N ASN A 110 8.70 -10.27 2.74
CA ASN A 110 8.00 -9.46 3.73
C ASN A 110 8.99 -8.90 4.75
N PHE A 111 10.13 -8.40 4.25
CA PHE A 111 11.22 -7.95 5.11
C PHE A 111 11.07 -6.50 5.53
N SER A 112 11.11 -6.25 6.84
CA SER A 112 11.33 -4.91 7.40
C SER A 112 12.83 -4.65 7.49
N ILE A 113 13.25 -3.43 7.19
CA ILE A 113 14.65 -3.00 7.30
C ILE A 113 14.77 -2.19 8.60
N GLY A 114 15.50 -2.70 9.58
CA GLY A 114 15.90 -1.95 10.77
C GLY A 114 17.26 -1.29 10.55
N GLN A 115 17.46 -0.05 10.94
CA GLN A 115 18.74 0.66 10.82
C GLN A 115 19.27 1.06 12.19
N ILE A 116 20.56 0.78 12.39
CA ILE A 116 21.32 1.15 13.57
C ILE A 116 22.49 2.03 13.12
N GLN A 117 22.42 3.31 13.46
CA GLN A 117 23.47 4.27 13.16
C GLN A 117 24.57 4.18 14.21
N VAL A 118 25.81 3.94 13.77
CA VAL A 118 27.02 3.87 14.59
C VAL A 118 27.96 5.00 14.17
N VAL A 119 28.35 5.82 15.14
CA VAL A 119 29.25 6.97 14.96
C VAL A 119 30.51 6.79 15.80
N ASP A 120 31.49 7.67 15.59
CA ASP A 120 32.76 7.70 16.30
C ASP A 120 33.59 6.41 16.09
N VAL A 121 33.58 5.88 14.85
CA VAL A 121 34.23 4.62 14.47
C VAL A 121 35.01 4.73 13.17
N ASP A 122 36.07 3.92 13.04
CA ASP A 122 36.60 3.56 11.72
C ASP A 122 35.67 2.52 11.09
N VAL A 123 34.96 2.93 10.04
CA VAL A 123 33.96 2.09 9.36
C VAL A 123 34.61 0.87 8.72
N GLN A 124 35.78 1.02 8.12
CA GLN A 124 36.46 -0.07 7.41
C GLN A 124 36.96 -1.13 8.39
N GLU A 125 37.43 -0.72 9.57
CA GLU A 125 37.82 -1.66 10.63
C GLU A 125 36.63 -2.30 11.36
N THR A 126 35.48 -1.62 11.40
CA THR A 126 34.31 -2.07 12.16
C THR A 126 33.44 -3.06 11.39
N ILE A 127 33.29 -2.89 10.07
CA ILE A 127 32.45 -3.79 9.25
C ILE A 127 32.83 -5.28 9.44
N PRO A 128 34.12 -5.69 9.35
CA PRO A 128 34.49 -7.09 9.54
C PRO A 128 34.13 -7.62 10.93
N LYS A 129 34.24 -6.79 11.98
CA LYS A 129 33.88 -7.18 13.36
C LYS A 129 32.39 -7.49 13.46
N ILE A 130 31.54 -6.60 12.96
CA ILE A 130 30.08 -6.81 12.94
C ILE A 130 29.71 -8.04 12.11
N VAL A 131 30.28 -8.19 10.91
CA VAL A 131 30.03 -9.33 10.04
C VAL A 131 30.44 -10.64 10.72
N SER A 132 31.60 -10.69 11.38
CA SER A 132 32.07 -11.88 12.10
C SER A 132 31.20 -12.27 13.29
N SER A 133 30.49 -11.31 13.89
CA SER A 133 29.54 -11.53 14.99
C SER A 133 28.08 -11.62 14.53
N SER A 134 27.81 -11.76 13.22
CA SER A 134 26.43 -11.73 12.69
C SER A 134 25.52 -12.77 13.35
N SER A 135 26.02 -13.98 13.61
CA SER A 135 25.22 -15.02 14.26
C SER A 135 24.79 -14.64 15.67
N GLU A 136 25.69 -14.05 16.47
CA GLU A 136 25.40 -13.58 17.83
C GLU A 136 24.37 -12.44 17.80
N ILE A 137 24.53 -11.49 16.87
CA ILE A 137 23.61 -10.36 16.70
C ILE A 137 22.21 -10.86 16.27
N ILE A 138 22.13 -11.80 15.32
CA ILE A 138 20.87 -12.39 14.86
C ILE A 138 20.17 -13.14 16.00
N GLU A 139 20.92 -13.93 16.78
CA GLU A 139 20.37 -14.67 17.92
C GLU A 139 19.80 -13.70 18.97
N LEU A 140 20.57 -12.66 19.33
CA LEU A 140 20.14 -11.64 20.27
C LEU A 140 18.89 -10.90 19.78
N ALA A 141 18.84 -10.49 18.51
CA ALA A 141 17.67 -9.84 17.93
C ALA A 141 16.45 -10.77 17.98
N ASN A 142 16.58 -12.02 17.53
CA ASN A 142 15.48 -12.97 17.46
C ASN A 142 14.95 -13.38 18.85
N SER A 143 15.79 -13.30 19.90
CA SER A 143 15.35 -13.48 21.29
C SER A 143 14.29 -12.46 21.75
N LYS A 144 14.09 -11.36 21.00
CA LYS A 144 13.11 -10.30 21.32
C LYS A 144 11.73 -10.53 20.74
N SER A 145 11.52 -11.64 20.03
CA SER A 145 10.18 -12.04 19.57
C SER A 145 9.99 -13.54 19.61
N ASP A 146 9.22 -14.01 20.60
CA ASP A 146 8.81 -15.41 20.66
C ASP A 146 7.95 -15.80 19.45
N THR A 147 7.07 -14.90 19.00
CA THR A 147 6.14 -15.16 17.89
C THR A 147 6.88 -15.35 16.57
N LEU A 148 7.76 -14.41 16.20
CA LEU A 148 8.49 -14.52 14.93
C LEU A 148 9.43 -15.73 14.95
N SER A 149 10.12 -15.97 16.07
CA SER A 149 11.03 -17.11 16.22
C SER A 149 10.31 -18.45 16.09
N LYS A 150 9.13 -18.62 16.72
CA LYS A 150 8.30 -19.83 16.57
C LYS A 150 7.79 -20.06 15.15
N LEU A 151 7.62 -19.00 14.37
CA LEU A 151 7.22 -19.08 12.97
C LEU A 151 8.42 -19.30 12.02
N GLY A 152 9.63 -19.45 12.55
CA GLY A 152 10.84 -19.52 11.74
C GLY A 152 11.14 -18.23 10.99
N LYS A 153 10.63 -17.08 11.46
CA LYS A 153 10.80 -15.73 10.90
C LYS A 153 11.86 -14.95 11.69
N GLY A 154 11.81 -13.62 11.74
CA GLY A 154 12.78 -12.76 12.45
C GLY A 154 13.94 -12.30 11.56
N VAL A 155 15.02 -11.82 12.17
CA VAL A 155 16.22 -11.35 11.47
C VAL A 155 16.84 -12.50 10.68
N LYS A 156 17.02 -12.28 9.37
CA LYS A 156 17.62 -13.24 8.43
C LYS A 156 18.99 -12.84 7.95
N GLU A 157 19.25 -11.54 7.92
CA GLU A 157 20.48 -11.00 7.36
C GLU A 157 20.86 -9.71 8.08
N ILE A 158 22.17 -9.49 8.20
CA ILE A 158 22.76 -8.25 8.66
C ILE A 158 23.57 -7.68 7.50
N VAL A 159 23.30 -6.42 7.14
CA VAL A 159 24.02 -5.70 6.11
C VAL A 159 24.69 -4.50 6.75
N CYS A 160 25.95 -4.24 6.41
CA CYS A 160 26.66 -3.05 6.87
C CYS A 160 26.93 -2.13 5.69
N LYS A 161 26.71 -0.83 5.87
CA LYS A 161 27.03 0.18 4.86
C LYS A 161 27.71 1.40 5.47
N GLU A 162 28.68 1.94 4.74
CA GLU A 162 29.26 3.24 5.04
C GLU A 162 28.35 4.33 4.45
N VAL A 163 28.01 5.32 5.27
CA VAL A 163 27.39 6.56 4.79
C VAL A 163 28.38 7.69 4.99
N LYS A 164 28.79 8.31 3.88
CA LYS A 164 29.70 9.45 3.88
C LYS A 164 28.89 10.74 4.00
N THR A 165 29.32 11.61 4.90
CA THR A 165 28.78 12.98 5.04
C THR A 165 29.88 13.99 4.79
N ASP A 166 29.52 15.27 4.69
CA ASP A 166 30.48 16.36 4.49
C ASP A 166 31.51 16.46 5.63
N SER A 167 31.16 16.00 6.84
CA SER A 167 32.00 16.13 8.03
C SER A 167 32.70 14.84 8.44
N ASN A 168 32.04 13.68 8.33
CA ASN A 168 32.59 12.36 8.73
C ASN A 168 31.88 11.19 8.02
N SER A 169 32.49 10.01 8.02
CA SER A 169 31.82 8.75 7.70
C SER A 169 31.12 8.16 8.93
N MET A 170 30.00 7.49 8.71
CA MET A 170 29.29 6.72 9.73
C MET A 170 28.95 5.33 9.22
N LEU A 171 28.87 4.37 10.13
CA LEU A 171 28.43 3.01 9.82
C LEU A 171 26.93 2.91 10.07
N VAL A 172 26.20 2.31 9.12
CA VAL A 172 24.83 1.86 9.33
C VAL A 172 24.81 0.34 9.28
N VAL A 173 24.35 -0.27 10.37
CA VAL A 173 24.07 -1.71 10.45
C VAL A 173 22.58 -1.89 10.20
N GLU A 174 22.23 -2.64 9.16
CA GLU A 174 20.86 -2.95 8.78
C GLU A 174 20.49 -4.38 9.18
N LEU A 175 19.34 -4.53 9.83
CA LEU A 175 18.72 -5.83 10.09
C LEU A 175 17.64 -6.06 9.03
N LEU A 176 17.73 -7.14 8.25
CA LEU A 176 16.63 -7.58 7.39
C LEU A 176 15.78 -8.59 8.13
N ILE A 177 14.56 -8.17 8.48
CA ILE A 177 13.69 -8.88 9.41
C ILE A 177 12.47 -9.41 8.67
N ASP A 178 12.33 -10.73 8.55
CA ASP A 178 11.07 -11.32 8.11
C ASP A 178 10.04 -11.14 9.23
N VAL A 179 9.06 -10.26 8.99
CA VAL A 179 8.00 -9.95 9.97
C VAL A 179 6.68 -10.64 9.62
N GLY A 180 6.68 -11.54 8.63
CA GLY A 180 5.50 -12.28 8.22
C GLY A 180 4.36 -11.37 7.78
N ASP A 181 3.19 -11.54 8.41
CA ASP A 181 1.98 -10.82 8.04
C ASP A 181 1.79 -9.49 8.77
N ALA A 182 2.78 -9.06 9.57
CA ALA A 182 2.78 -7.75 10.21
C ALA A 182 3.42 -6.70 9.30
N MET A 183 3.10 -5.42 9.54
CA MET A 183 3.88 -4.31 8.99
C MET A 183 5.32 -4.31 9.56
N GLY A 184 5.45 -4.60 10.86
CA GLY A 184 6.73 -4.90 11.50
C GLY A 184 7.45 -3.74 12.19
N ALA A 185 6.88 -2.54 12.25
CA ALA A 185 7.54 -1.35 12.82
C ALA A 185 8.02 -1.58 14.27
N ASN A 186 7.11 -1.93 15.19
CA ASN A 186 7.43 -2.09 16.61
C ASN A 186 8.48 -3.18 16.85
N VAL A 187 8.29 -4.36 16.26
CA VAL A 187 9.25 -5.48 16.43
C VAL A 187 10.62 -5.14 15.84
N THR A 188 10.67 -4.40 14.73
CA THR A 188 11.93 -3.93 14.13
C THR A 188 12.67 -2.99 15.07
N ASN A 189 11.98 -2.01 15.65
CA ASN A 189 12.58 -1.07 16.59
C ASN A 189 13.08 -1.79 17.85
N THR A 190 12.26 -2.66 18.44
CA THR A 190 12.66 -3.48 19.61
C THR A 190 13.90 -4.32 19.33
N MET A 191 14.00 -4.94 18.15
CA MET A 191 15.19 -5.70 17.76
C MET A 191 16.41 -4.80 17.58
N CYS A 192 16.27 -3.63 16.96
CA CYS A 192 17.35 -2.66 16.80
C CYS A 192 17.86 -2.13 18.15
N GLU A 193 16.95 -1.80 19.06
CA GLU A 193 17.27 -1.35 20.41
C GLU A 193 18.01 -2.42 21.21
N ALA A 194 17.58 -3.67 21.08
CA ALA A 194 18.19 -4.79 21.80
C ALA A 194 19.62 -5.10 21.38
N VAL A 195 19.93 -5.02 20.07
CA VAL A 195 21.28 -5.34 19.58
C VAL A 195 22.24 -4.16 19.65
N ALA A 196 21.74 -2.93 19.83
CA ALA A 196 22.58 -1.74 19.85
C ALA A 196 23.73 -1.80 20.88
N PRO A 197 23.53 -2.22 22.15
CA PRO A 197 24.63 -2.34 23.11
C PRO A 197 25.71 -3.34 22.68
N LEU A 198 25.34 -4.43 22.00
CA LEU A 198 26.30 -5.39 21.45
C LEU A 198 27.09 -4.76 20.30
N ILE A 199 26.44 -4.02 19.42
CA ILE A 199 27.10 -3.30 18.33
C ILE A 199 28.07 -2.24 18.86
N GLU A 200 27.72 -1.49 19.91
CA GLU A 200 28.63 -0.53 20.57
C GLU A 200 29.88 -1.24 21.09
N LYS A 201 29.71 -2.36 21.79
CA LYS A 201 30.82 -3.17 22.30
C LYS A 201 31.74 -3.70 21.19
N LEU A 202 31.17 -4.16 20.08
CA LEU A 202 31.94 -4.72 18.95
C LEU A 202 32.69 -3.63 18.16
N SER A 203 32.10 -2.43 18.09
CA SER A 203 32.63 -1.32 17.30
C SER A 203 33.55 -0.38 18.08
N ASN A 204 33.48 -0.38 19.42
CA ASN A 204 33.98 0.71 20.28
C ASN A 204 33.41 2.09 19.88
N GLY A 205 32.27 2.10 19.19
CA GLY A 205 31.55 3.29 18.77
C GLY A 205 30.34 3.59 19.63
N ARG A 206 29.54 4.54 19.18
CA ARG A 206 28.30 4.96 19.84
C ARG A 206 27.11 4.81 18.90
N THR A 207 26.01 4.24 19.39
CA THR A 207 24.78 4.10 18.61
C THR A 207 23.86 5.29 18.82
N LEU A 208 23.28 5.83 17.73
CA LEU A 208 22.40 7.00 17.78
C LEU A 208 20.94 6.67 17.47
N LEU A 209 20.66 6.28 16.25
CA LEU A 209 19.32 5.92 15.78
C LEU A 209 19.21 4.40 15.68
N ARG A 210 18.07 3.87 16.13
CA ARG A 210 17.73 2.43 16.17
C ARG A 210 16.27 2.30 15.73
N ILE A 211 16.05 2.38 14.43
CA ILE A 211 14.72 2.66 13.88
C ILE A 211 14.51 1.94 12.56
N LEU A 212 13.29 1.53 12.26
CA LEU A 212 12.96 1.03 10.93
C LEU A 212 13.23 2.08 9.83
N SER A 213 13.51 1.60 8.63
CA SER A 213 13.45 2.39 7.40
C SER A 213 12.09 2.19 6.74
N ASN A 214 11.37 3.29 6.47
CA ASN A 214 10.13 3.25 5.68
C ASN A 214 10.38 3.01 4.19
N TYR A 215 11.61 3.16 3.69
CA TYR A 215 11.92 2.86 2.30
C TYR A 215 12.02 1.35 2.08
N SER A 216 10.86 0.69 2.06
CA SER A 216 10.69 -0.76 2.17
C SER A 216 10.94 -1.51 0.85
N THR A 217 12.10 -1.33 0.24
CA THR A 217 12.48 -1.94 -1.05
C THR A 217 12.67 -3.46 -1.00
N LYS A 218 12.58 -4.07 0.18
CA LYS A 218 12.52 -5.54 0.37
C LYS A 218 11.08 -6.07 0.51
N ARG A 219 10.11 -5.24 0.12
CA ARG A 219 8.66 -5.49 0.08
C ARG A 219 8.08 -4.90 -1.21
N MET A 220 8.64 -5.31 -2.34
CA MET A 220 8.19 -4.83 -3.64
C MET A 220 6.91 -5.52 -4.04
N VAL A 221 5.96 -4.78 -4.61
CA VAL A 221 4.81 -5.34 -5.28
C VAL A 221 4.71 -4.79 -6.70
N THR A 222 4.39 -5.67 -7.64
CA THR A 222 4.10 -5.33 -9.03
C THR A 222 2.66 -5.75 -9.35
N ALA A 223 1.92 -4.87 -10.01
CA ALA A 223 0.62 -5.18 -10.63
C ALA A 223 0.66 -4.86 -12.12
N SER A 224 -0.06 -5.62 -12.92
CA SER A 224 -0.20 -5.41 -14.35
C SER A 224 -1.60 -5.78 -14.84
N ALA A 225 -2.06 -5.13 -15.91
CA ALA A 225 -3.32 -5.43 -16.57
C ALA A 225 -3.29 -5.06 -18.05
N VAL A 226 -4.15 -5.72 -18.83
CA VAL A 226 -4.41 -5.38 -20.23
C VAL A 226 -5.79 -4.75 -20.32
N PHE A 227 -5.88 -3.62 -21.00
CA PHE A 227 -7.12 -2.89 -21.23
C PHE A 227 -7.48 -2.93 -22.70
N ASP A 228 -8.68 -3.44 -22.96
CA ASP A 228 -9.22 -3.63 -24.31
C ASP A 228 -9.33 -2.29 -25.05
N LYS A 229 -8.75 -2.22 -26.25
CA LYS A 229 -8.73 -1.00 -27.06
C LYS A 229 -10.11 -0.41 -27.31
N ASP A 230 -11.07 -1.23 -27.69
CA ASP A 230 -12.40 -0.75 -28.05
C ASP A 230 -13.14 -0.26 -26.80
N ALA A 231 -12.97 -0.96 -25.67
CA ALA A 231 -13.50 -0.50 -24.38
C ALA A 231 -12.80 0.76 -23.83
N VAL A 232 -11.52 0.96 -24.15
CA VAL A 232 -10.78 2.19 -23.85
C VAL A 232 -11.36 3.36 -24.64
N GLY A 233 -11.63 3.17 -25.93
CA GLY A 233 -12.20 4.19 -26.82
C GLY A 233 -11.55 4.25 -28.21
N GLY A 234 -10.83 3.20 -28.61
CA GLY A 234 -10.15 3.09 -29.90
C GLY A 234 -8.65 3.35 -29.82
N GLU A 235 -7.97 3.07 -30.95
CA GLU A 235 -6.51 3.13 -31.09
C GLU A 235 -5.93 4.49 -30.71
N GLN A 236 -6.55 5.58 -31.17
CA GLN A 236 -6.07 6.93 -30.89
C GLN A 236 -6.06 7.23 -29.38
N ILE A 237 -7.07 6.77 -28.63
CA ILE A 237 -7.11 6.99 -27.18
C ILE A 237 -6.01 6.18 -26.48
N VAL A 238 -5.68 4.98 -26.97
CA VAL A 238 -4.54 4.20 -26.46
C VAL A 238 -3.24 4.97 -26.68
N ASP A 239 -3.03 5.52 -27.88
CA ASP A 239 -1.84 6.30 -28.22
C ASP A 239 -1.75 7.59 -27.39
N ASP A 240 -2.87 8.29 -27.20
CA ASP A 240 -2.92 9.49 -26.36
C ASP A 240 -2.62 9.18 -24.89
N MET A 241 -3.08 8.03 -24.37
CA MET A 241 -2.74 7.57 -23.01
C MET A 241 -1.25 7.26 -22.87
N ILE A 242 -0.61 6.67 -23.89
CA ILE A 242 0.83 6.44 -23.90
C ILE A 242 1.58 7.78 -23.94
N SER A 243 1.13 8.73 -24.76
CA SER A 243 1.70 10.08 -24.78
C SER A 243 1.55 10.79 -23.42
N ALA A 244 0.41 10.64 -22.74
CA ALA A 244 0.17 11.21 -21.41
C ALA A 244 1.07 10.57 -20.33
N PHE A 245 1.32 9.26 -20.42
CA PHE A 245 2.32 8.57 -19.59
C PHE A 245 3.72 9.11 -19.86
N GLN A 246 4.13 9.23 -21.12
CA GLN A 246 5.46 9.75 -21.47
C GLN A 246 5.66 11.17 -20.94
N PHE A 247 4.62 12.01 -20.96
CA PHE A 247 4.66 13.31 -20.30
C PHE A 247 4.90 13.17 -18.79
N ALA A 248 4.19 12.26 -18.10
CA ALA A 248 4.38 12.02 -16.68
C ALA A 248 5.76 11.43 -16.33
N ASP A 249 6.37 10.64 -17.21
CA ASP A 249 7.68 10.06 -16.95
C ASP A 249 8.85 11.04 -17.18
N ASN A 250 8.60 12.11 -17.95
CA ASN A 250 9.63 13.06 -18.36
C ASN A 250 9.45 14.48 -17.80
N ASP A 251 8.36 14.76 -17.08
CA ASP A 251 8.12 16.03 -16.40
C ASP A 251 7.69 15.82 -14.94
N THR A 252 8.45 16.40 -14.00
CA THR A 252 8.19 16.22 -12.56
C THR A 252 6.84 16.78 -12.12
N PHE A 253 6.38 17.90 -12.69
CA PHE A 253 5.07 18.47 -12.33
C PHE A 253 3.94 17.51 -12.69
N ARG A 254 4.01 16.90 -13.88
CA ARG A 254 3.06 15.88 -14.30
C ARG A 254 3.22 14.59 -13.50
N ALA A 255 4.45 14.13 -13.26
CA ALA A 255 4.75 12.93 -12.47
C ALA A 255 4.06 12.97 -11.10
N VAL A 256 4.16 14.11 -10.38
CA VAL A 256 3.54 14.28 -9.06
C VAL A 256 2.02 14.12 -9.14
N THR A 257 1.38 14.73 -10.13
CA THR A 257 -0.08 14.63 -10.32
C THR A 257 -0.50 13.22 -10.75
N HIS A 258 0.31 12.59 -11.59
CA HIS A 258 0.10 11.22 -12.08
C HIS A 258 0.16 10.20 -10.95
N ASN A 259 1.20 10.28 -10.11
CA ASN A 259 1.38 9.41 -8.96
C ASN A 259 0.32 9.68 -7.89
N LYS A 260 -0.07 10.94 -7.63
CA LYS A 260 -1.23 11.25 -6.76
C LYS A 260 -2.48 10.49 -7.21
N GLY A 261 -2.73 10.42 -8.53
CA GLY A 261 -3.82 9.63 -9.09
C GLY A 261 -3.73 8.13 -8.78
N VAL A 262 -2.53 7.56 -8.81
CA VAL A 262 -2.30 6.16 -8.38
C VAL A 262 -2.63 6.01 -6.89
N MET A 263 -2.13 6.93 -6.07
CA MET A 263 -2.26 6.88 -4.60
C MET A 263 -3.70 7.10 -4.13
N ASN A 264 -4.55 7.83 -4.87
CA ASN A 264 -5.99 7.87 -4.61
C ASN A 264 -6.61 6.47 -4.51
N GLY A 265 -6.17 5.54 -5.37
CA GLY A 265 -6.61 4.14 -5.32
C GLY A 265 -5.97 3.40 -4.15
N THR A 266 -4.64 3.33 -4.14
CA THR A 266 -3.87 2.56 -3.15
C THR A 266 -4.14 2.98 -1.71
N ILE A 267 -4.13 4.29 -1.40
CA ILE A 267 -4.32 4.81 -0.05
C ILE A 267 -5.77 4.68 0.42
N SER A 268 -6.77 4.75 -0.47
CA SER A 268 -8.15 4.52 -0.05
C SER A 268 -8.37 3.11 0.51
N VAL A 269 -7.68 2.10 -0.05
CA VAL A 269 -7.70 0.72 0.48
C VAL A 269 -6.86 0.61 1.75
N ALA A 270 -5.71 1.32 1.82
CA ALA A 270 -4.89 1.41 3.02
C ALA A 270 -5.71 1.93 4.21
N ASN A 271 -6.45 3.02 4.01
CA ASN A 271 -7.32 3.63 5.01
C ASN A 271 -8.43 2.65 5.43
N ALA A 272 -9.09 2.00 4.47
CA ALA A 272 -10.15 1.03 4.76
C ALA A 272 -9.64 -0.17 5.59
N THR A 273 -8.38 -0.55 5.41
CA THR A 273 -7.77 -1.72 6.07
C THR A 273 -6.85 -1.35 7.25
N GLY A 274 -6.90 -0.10 7.72
CA GLY A 274 -6.17 0.36 8.90
C GLY A 274 -4.64 0.35 8.75
N GLN A 275 -4.13 0.52 7.53
CA GLN A 275 -2.70 0.59 7.25
C GLN A 275 -2.15 2.01 7.46
N ASP A 276 -0.84 2.13 7.69
CA ASP A 276 -0.18 3.43 7.79
C ASP A 276 0.02 4.05 6.39
N SER A 277 -0.88 4.96 6.02
CA SER A 277 -0.80 5.67 4.75
C SER A 277 0.45 6.53 4.58
N ARG A 278 1.02 7.06 5.67
CA ARG A 278 2.22 7.91 5.60
C ARG A 278 3.45 7.08 5.26
N ALA A 279 3.57 5.89 5.84
CA ALA A 279 4.65 4.96 5.52
C ALA A 279 4.60 4.55 4.04
N ILE A 280 3.40 4.26 3.53
CA ILE A 280 3.18 3.87 2.13
C ILE A 280 3.53 5.03 1.18
N GLU A 281 2.99 6.23 1.43
CA GLU A 281 3.24 7.42 0.61
C GLU A 281 4.74 7.79 0.59
N ALA A 282 5.39 7.83 1.75
CA ALA A 282 6.81 8.15 1.84
C ALA A 282 7.67 7.17 1.01
N ALA A 283 7.38 5.87 1.10
CA ALA A 283 8.10 4.84 0.35
C ALA A 283 7.85 4.95 -1.15
N ALA A 284 6.58 5.11 -1.56
CA ALA A 284 6.19 5.21 -2.96
C ALA A 284 6.83 6.45 -3.63
N HIS A 285 6.75 7.61 -2.98
CA HIS A 285 7.31 8.85 -3.52
C HIS A 285 8.85 8.86 -3.50
N ALA A 286 9.50 8.23 -2.53
CA ALA A 286 10.94 8.01 -2.57
C ALA A 286 11.34 7.08 -3.74
N TYR A 287 10.55 6.03 -3.97
CA TYR A 287 10.78 5.08 -5.06
C TYR A 287 10.61 5.71 -6.45
N ALA A 288 9.66 6.62 -6.60
CA ALA A 288 9.47 7.40 -7.82
C ALA A 288 10.72 8.23 -8.19
N ALA A 289 11.59 8.55 -7.23
CA ALA A 289 12.84 9.28 -7.43
C ALA A 289 14.09 8.40 -7.50
N LYS A 290 13.95 7.06 -7.48
CA LYS A 290 15.09 6.11 -7.40
C LYS A 290 16.15 6.27 -8.51
N SER A 291 15.76 6.84 -9.65
CA SER A 291 16.65 7.08 -10.81
C SER A 291 17.44 8.39 -10.76
N GLY A 292 17.25 9.19 -9.71
CA GLY A 292 17.82 10.53 -9.58
C GLY A 292 16.89 11.67 -10.03
N ALA A 293 15.74 11.34 -10.63
CA ALA A 293 14.66 12.28 -10.92
C ALA A 293 13.32 11.66 -10.51
N TYR A 294 12.38 12.50 -10.05
CA TYR A 294 11.03 12.06 -9.68
C TYR A 294 10.19 11.81 -10.94
N ARG A 295 9.75 10.55 -11.12
CA ARG A 295 9.10 10.02 -12.33
C ARG A 295 7.80 9.26 -12.03
N SER A 296 7.15 8.74 -13.09
CA SER A 296 5.95 7.92 -12.96
C SER A 296 6.25 6.61 -12.23
N LEU A 297 5.34 6.18 -11.34
CA LEU A 297 5.38 4.84 -10.73
C LEU A 297 4.79 3.75 -11.64
N THR A 298 4.07 4.14 -12.69
CA THR A 298 3.46 3.22 -13.64
C THR A 298 4.13 3.32 -15.00
N GLU A 299 4.13 2.21 -15.73
CA GLU A 299 4.55 2.14 -17.13
C GLU A 299 3.34 1.79 -18.00
N TRP A 300 3.22 2.44 -19.16
CA TRP A 300 2.14 2.23 -20.10
C TRP A 300 2.68 1.98 -21.51
N THR A 301 2.27 0.87 -22.10
CA THR A 301 2.71 0.44 -23.44
C THR A 301 1.54 -0.12 -24.24
N LYS A 302 1.77 -0.35 -25.54
CA LYS A 302 0.81 -0.99 -26.45
C LYS A 302 1.32 -2.37 -26.85
N ASN A 303 0.46 -3.39 -26.87
CA ASN A 303 0.83 -4.70 -27.43
C ASN A 303 0.53 -4.78 -28.92
N ASP A 304 0.91 -5.89 -29.54
CA ASP A 304 0.69 -6.19 -30.96
C ASP A 304 -0.80 -6.17 -31.37
N GLY A 305 -1.72 -6.37 -30.42
CA GLY A 305 -3.17 -6.28 -30.66
C GLY A 305 -3.74 -4.85 -30.60
N GLY A 306 -2.91 -3.85 -30.29
CA GLY A 306 -3.33 -2.46 -30.08
C GLY A 306 -3.97 -2.21 -28.71
N ASN A 307 -3.93 -3.18 -27.79
CA ASN A 307 -4.45 -3.02 -26.44
C ASN A 307 -3.44 -2.30 -25.56
N LEU A 308 -3.93 -1.59 -24.55
CA LEU A 308 -3.11 -0.85 -23.60
C LEU A 308 -2.66 -1.77 -22.47
N LEU A 309 -1.37 -1.77 -22.15
CA LEU A 309 -0.77 -2.53 -21.06
C LEU A 309 -0.30 -1.56 -19.99
N GLY A 310 -0.80 -1.76 -18.78
CA GLY A 310 -0.35 -1.04 -17.60
C GLY A 310 0.49 -1.93 -16.70
N LYS A 311 1.56 -1.37 -16.15
CA LYS A 311 2.35 -1.95 -15.07
C LYS A 311 2.52 -0.91 -13.97
N PHE A 312 2.48 -1.33 -12.72
CA PHE A 312 2.72 -0.49 -11.55
C PHE A 312 3.61 -1.24 -10.57
N GLU A 313 4.67 -0.59 -10.12
CA GLU A 313 5.61 -1.15 -9.15
C GLU A 313 5.89 -0.13 -8.04
N LEU A 314 5.82 -0.58 -6.78
CA LEU A 314 6.17 0.23 -5.61
C LEU A 314 6.62 -0.65 -4.43
N PRO A 315 7.45 -0.10 -3.52
CA PRO A 315 7.61 -0.65 -2.19
C PRO A 315 6.31 -0.45 -1.41
N LEU A 316 5.79 -1.53 -0.82
CA LEU A 316 4.53 -1.50 -0.09
C LEU A 316 4.60 -2.30 1.21
N SER A 317 4.80 -1.60 2.33
CA SER A 317 4.81 -2.23 3.66
C SER A 317 3.42 -2.20 4.28
N VAL A 318 2.76 -3.34 4.29
CA VAL A 318 1.42 -3.54 4.88
C VAL A 318 1.42 -4.74 5.82
N GLY A 319 0.37 -4.86 6.62
CA GLY A 319 0.16 -5.99 7.52
C GLY A 319 -1.32 -6.34 7.69
N ILE A 320 -1.60 -7.64 7.80
CA ILE A 320 -2.95 -8.14 8.11
C ILE A 320 -3.09 -8.57 9.59
N VAL A 321 -2.03 -8.41 10.39
CA VAL A 321 -2.01 -8.60 11.83
C VAL A 321 -1.29 -7.45 12.54
N GLY A 322 -1.73 -7.13 13.75
CA GLY A 322 -1.13 -6.08 14.58
C GLY A 322 -1.55 -4.66 14.18
N GLY A 323 -1.30 -3.70 15.08
CA GLY A 323 -1.73 -2.32 14.88
C GLY A 323 -3.26 -2.16 14.82
N VAL A 324 -3.70 -1.11 14.13
CA VAL A 324 -5.12 -0.67 14.09
C VAL A 324 -6.06 -1.73 13.54
N ILE A 325 -5.59 -2.66 12.70
CA ILE A 325 -6.44 -3.70 12.12
C ILE A 325 -7.07 -4.63 13.18
N ASN A 326 -6.44 -4.75 14.35
CA ASN A 326 -6.94 -5.57 15.46
C ASN A 326 -7.87 -4.80 16.40
N ASP A 327 -7.93 -3.48 16.31
CA ASP A 327 -8.66 -2.65 17.26
C ASP A 327 -9.84 -1.92 16.60
N HIS A 328 -9.72 -1.58 15.31
CA HIS A 328 -10.75 -0.85 14.57
C HIS A 328 -11.76 -1.79 13.89
N PRO A 329 -13.05 -1.80 14.29
CA PRO A 329 -14.05 -2.73 13.76
C PRO A 329 -14.25 -2.66 12.25
N ILE A 330 -14.33 -1.46 11.67
CA ILE A 330 -14.46 -1.30 10.21
C ILE A 330 -13.22 -1.80 9.46
N ALA A 331 -12.01 -1.69 10.01
CA ALA A 331 -10.80 -2.24 9.38
C ALA A 331 -10.83 -3.77 9.35
N LYS A 332 -11.31 -4.40 10.43
CA LYS A 332 -11.55 -5.85 10.48
C LYS A 332 -12.56 -6.30 9.44
N ILE A 333 -13.70 -5.61 9.36
CA ILE A 333 -14.75 -5.90 8.39
C ILE A 333 -14.22 -5.71 6.96
N SER A 334 -13.46 -4.66 6.70
CA SER A 334 -12.85 -4.40 5.38
C SER A 334 -11.87 -5.50 4.98
N LYS A 335 -11.02 -5.97 5.91
CA LYS A 335 -10.16 -7.15 5.69
C LYS A 335 -11.00 -8.40 5.38
N LYS A 336 -12.11 -8.61 6.10
CA LYS A 336 -13.02 -9.74 5.86
C LYS A 336 -13.69 -9.66 4.49
N ILE A 337 -14.13 -8.47 4.07
CA ILE A 337 -14.67 -8.20 2.72
C ILE A 337 -13.65 -8.54 1.64
N LEU A 338 -12.39 -8.13 1.83
CA LEU A 338 -11.30 -8.48 0.93
C LEU A 338 -10.98 -9.98 0.92
N GLY A 339 -11.14 -10.67 2.05
CA GLY A 339 -10.84 -12.09 2.16
C GLY A 339 -9.37 -12.42 1.87
N VAL A 340 -8.45 -11.52 2.23
CA VAL A 340 -6.99 -11.69 2.07
C VAL A 340 -6.41 -12.55 3.20
N ASN A 341 -5.48 -13.44 2.84
CA ASN A 341 -4.89 -14.42 3.75
C ASN A 341 -3.43 -14.11 4.10
N SER A 342 -2.81 -13.16 3.41
CA SER A 342 -1.43 -12.72 3.69
C SER A 342 -1.26 -11.22 3.46
N ALA A 343 -0.21 -10.64 4.05
CA ALA A 343 0.19 -9.26 3.76
C ALA A 343 0.57 -9.06 2.29
N GLN A 344 1.18 -10.07 1.64
CA GLN A 344 1.47 -10.01 0.20
C GLN A 344 0.20 -9.95 -0.65
N GLU A 345 -0.83 -10.72 -0.29
CA GLU A 345 -2.11 -10.68 -1.01
C GLU A 345 -2.76 -9.31 -0.88
N LEU A 346 -2.74 -8.70 0.31
CA LEU A 346 -3.20 -7.32 0.51
C LEU A 346 -2.40 -6.32 -0.34
N ALA A 347 -1.08 -6.46 -0.39
CA ALA A 347 -0.23 -5.61 -1.22
C ALA A 347 -0.60 -5.71 -2.71
N CYS A 348 -0.80 -6.94 -3.23
CA CYS A 348 -1.24 -7.19 -4.60
C CYS A 348 -2.60 -6.53 -4.91
N VAL A 349 -3.54 -6.59 -3.96
CA VAL A 349 -4.84 -5.92 -4.08
C VAL A 349 -4.66 -4.40 -4.18
N MET A 350 -3.92 -3.81 -3.25
CA MET A 350 -3.69 -2.37 -3.18
C MET A 350 -2.95 -1.82 -4.42
N ALA A 351 -1.98 -2.57 -4.94
CA ALA A 351 -1.28 -2.22 -6.18
C ALA A 351 -2.24 -2.29 -7.39
N SER A 352 -3.04 -3.35 -7.50
CA SER A 352 -4.01 -3.48 -8.60
C SER A 352 -5.03 -2.34 -8.62
N VAL A 353 -5.50 -1.89 -7.45
CA VAL A 353 -6.42 -0.75 -7.30
C VAL A 353 -5.73 0.56 -7.68
N GLY A 354 -4.46 0.76 -7.31
CA GLY A 354 -3.67 1.91 -7.72
C GLY A 354 -3.51 1.99 -9.25
N LEU A 355 -3.16 0.87 -9.89
CA LEU A 355 -3.05 0.80 -11.36
C LEU A 355 -4.40 1.08 -12.05
N ALA A 356 -5.49 0.51 -11.54
CA ALA A 356 -6.84 0.76 -12.03
C ALA A 356 -7.22 2.25 -11.95
N GLN A 357 -6.86 2.91 -10.85
CA GLN A 357 -7.16 4.32 -10.65
C GLN A 357 -6.34 5.22 -11.57
N ASN A 358 -5.07 4.88 -11.80
CA ASN A 358 -4.23 5.60 -12.75
C ASN A 358 -4.74 5.48 -14.18
N PHE A 359 -5.14 4.27 -14.60
CA PHE A 359 -5.81 4.05 -15.89
C PHE A 359 -7.02 4.96 -16.05
N ALA A 360 -7.91 4.98 -15.06
CA ALA A 360 -9.15 5.74 -15.13
C ALA A 360 -8.88 7.24 -15.23
N ALA A 361 -7.91 7.75 -14.46
CA ALA A 361 -7.51 9.15 -14.48
C ALA A 361 -6.94 9.55 -15.85
N MET A 362 -5.99 8.79 -16.39
CA MET A 362 -5.41 9.06 -17.71
C MET A 362 -6.48 9.02 -18.81
N ARG A 363 -7.31 7.97 -18.82
CA ARG A 363 -8.38 7.82 -19.81
C ARG A 363 -9.33 9.02 -19.76
N ALA A 364 -9.75 9.45 -18.57
CA ALA A 364 -10.63 10.61 -18.42
C ALA A 364 -9.99 11.90 -18.95
N LEU A 365 -8.70 12.10 -18.71
CA LEU A 365 -7.96 13.29 -19.14
C LEU A 365 -7.82 13.39 -20.65
N VAL A 366 -7.55 12.28 -21.34
CA VAL A 366 -7.36 12.28 -22.80
C VAL A 366 -8.68 12.26 -23.59
N THR A 367 -9.81 11.87 -22.98
CA THR A 367 -11.10 11.85 -23.69
C THR A 367 -11.98 13.07 -23.45
N GLU A 368 -12.39 13.33 -22.21
CA GLU A 368 -13.48 14.29 -21.90
C GLU A 368 -13.07 15.38 -20.90
N GLY A 369 -11.93 15.20 -20.21
CA GLY A 369 -11.51 16.01 -19.07
C GLY A 369 -12.24 15.61 -17.77
N ILE A 370 -11.53 15.69 -16.63
CA ILE A 370 -12.02 15.24 -15.31
C ILE A 370 -13.27 16.02 -14.84
N GLN A 371 -13.35 17.32 -15.14
CA GLN A 371 -14.38 18.21 -14.59
C GLN A 371 -15.81 17.83 -15.00
N LYS A 372 -16.03 17.35 -16.23
CA LYS A 372 -17.37 16.91 -16.68
C LYS A 372 -17.90 15.74 -15.85
N GLY A 373 -17.03 14.81 -15.44
CA GLY A 373 -17.39 13.70 -14.56
C GLY A 373 -17.71 14.17 -13.14
N HIS A 374 -16.90 15.07 -12.59
CA HIS A 374 -17.09 15.64 -11.24
C HIS A 374 -18.40 16.42 -11.13
N MET A 375 -18.75 17.21 -12.16
CA MET A 375 -19.97 18.02 -12.15
C MET A 375 -21.26 17.19 -12.06
N LYS A 376 -21.32 15.99 -12.66
CA LYS A 376 -22.48 15.08 -12.52
C LYS A 376 -22.69 14.58 -11.10
N LEU A 377 -21.60 14.40 -10.33
CA LEU A 377 -21.66 14.00 -8.92
C LEU A 377 -21.94 15.19 -7.99
N HIS A 378 -21.41 16.37 -8.31
CA HIS A 378 -21.72 17.60 -7.56
C HIS A 378 -23.20 17.99 -7.66
N ALA A 379 -23.83 17.82 -8.82
CA ALA A 379 -25.27 18.07 -8.98
C ALA A 379 -26.11 17.29 -7.95
N ARG A 380 -25.74 16.04 -7.64
CA ARG A 380 -26.43 15.24 -6.60
C ARG A 380 -26.24 15.76 -5.17
N LYS A 381 -25.13 16.45 -4.87
CA LYS A 381 -24.91 17.05 -3.55
C LYS A 381 -25.80 18.28 -3.32
N GLN A 382 -26.34 18.87 -4.38
CA GLN A 382 -27.22 20.04 -4.33
C GLN A 382 -28.72 19.68 -4.26
N ASP A 383 -29.07 18.43 -4.56
CA ASP A 383 -30.46 17.90 -4.49
C ASP A 383 -30.80 17.29 -3.12
N GLN A 384 -29.98 17.53 -2.09
CA GLN A 384 -30.24 17.26 -0.67
C GLN A 384 -30.34 18.58 0.07
#